data_AF-A0AAU0KGH2-F1
#
_entry.id   AF-A0AAU0KGH2-F1
#
_cell.length_a   1.000
_cell.length_b   1.000
_cell.length_c   1.000
_cell.angle_alpha   90.00
_cell.angle_beta   90.00
_cell.angle_gamma   90.00
#
_symmetry.space_group_name_H-M   'P 1'
#
loop_
_entity.id
_entity.type
_entity.pdbx_description
1 polymer ?
#
loop_
_entity_poly.entity_id
_entity_poly.type
_entity_poly.pdbx_seq_one_letter_code
_entity_poly.pdbx_strand_id
1 'polypeptide(L)'
;MLLRGARRRRAVDRGFVLSDHADWPGLMHAIGATGATRVIVTHGHVDVMVRWLLERGLDASAFSTEYGTDEDDNVALNEAIAFKESHA
;
A
#
# COMPACT_ATOMS: atom_id res chain seq x y z
N MET A 1 -45.39 -12.41 17.39
CA MET A 1 -43.99 -12.50 16.94
C MET A 1 -43.38 -11.10 17.03
N LEU A 2 -42.63 -10.80 18.09
CA LEU A 2 -42.15 -9.44 18.38
C LEU A 2 -40.87 -9.16 17.56
N LEU A 3 -40.91 -8.11 16.73
CA LEU A 3 -39.77 -7.54 16.00
C LEU A 3 -38.68 -7.03 16.97
N ARG A 4 -37.94 -7.93 17.61
CA ARG A 4 -36.75 -7.59 18.40
C ARG A 4 -35.56 -7.12 17.52
N GLY A 5 -35.65 -7.32 16.20
CA GLY A 5 -34.57 -6.98 15.25
C GLY A 5 -34.50 -5.52 14.78
N ALA A 6 -35.54 -4.70 15.02
CA ALA A 6 -35.53 -3.29 14.57
C ALA A 6 -34.77 -2.36 15.52
N ARG A 7 -34.80 -2.63 16.84
CA ARG A 7 -34.10 -1.83 17.86
C ARG A 7 -32.57 -1.94 17.80
N ARG A 8 -32.04 -3.07 17.32
CA ARG A 8 -30.60 -3.29 17.14
C ARG A 8 -30.03 -2.63 15.88
N ARG A 9 -30.90 -2.11 14.99
CA ARG A 9 -30.53 -1.44 13.73
C ARG A 9 -30.53 0.10 13.81
N ARG A 10 -30.69 0.69 15.01
CA ARG A 10 -30.78 2.16 15.21
C ARG A 10 -29.78 2.67 16.26
N ALA A 11 -28.48 2.40 16.09
CA ALA A 11 -27.47 2.89 17.03
C ALA A 11 -26.19 3.41 16.35
N VAL A 12 -26.29 4.01 15.17
CA VAL A 12 -25.21 4.85 14.62
C VAL A 12 -25.86 6.10 13.99
N ASP A 13 -26.13 7.10 14.82
CA ASP A 13 -26.65 8.38 14.33
C ASP A 13 -25.61 9.16 13.52
N ARG A 14 -24.31 8.86 13.73
CA ARG A 14 -23.14 9.32 12.97
C ARG A 14 -22.00 8.31 13.11
N GLY A 15 -21.46 7.83 11.99
CA GLY A 15 -20.19 7.08 11.95
C GLY A 15 -19.02 8.01 11.66
N PHE A 16 -17.80 7.60 12.01
CA PHE A 16 -16.57 8.25 11.55
C PHE A 16 -15.87 7.36 10.54
N VAL A 17 -15.19 7.96 9.56
CA VAL A 17 -14.37 7.22 8.61
C VAL A 17 -13.17 6.66 9.35
N LEU A 18 -12.94 5.36 9.22
CA LEU A 18 -11.77 4.68 9.76
C LEU A 18 -11.04 4.00 8.60
N SER A 19 -9.75 4.26 8.49
CA SER A 19 -8.89 3.53 7.56
C SER A 19 -8.50 2.18 8.15
N ASP A 20 -8.44 1.16 7.30
CA ASP A 20 -7.92 -0.17 7.60
C ASP A 20 -6.42 -0.32 7.28
N HIS A 21 -5.77 0.75 6.81
CA HIS A 21 -4.33 0.76 6.51
C HIS A 21 -3.48 1.09 7.75
N ALA A 22 -2.29 0.51 7.78
CA ALA A 22 -1.26 0.91 8.74
C ALA A 22 -0.76 2.34 8.44
N ASP A 23 -0.51 3.09 9.51
CA ASP A 23 0.21 4.35 9.39
C ASP A 23 1.71 4.12 9.21
N TRP A 24 2.46 5.19 8.93
CA TRP A 24 3.88 5.08 8.63
C TRP A 24 4.73 4.47 9.77
N PRO A 25 4.59 4.90 11.04
CA PRO A 25 5.29 4.26 12.15
C PRO A 25 4.92 2.78 12.31
N GLY A 26 3.63 2.43 12.20
CA GLY A 26 3.16 1.05 12.29
C GLY A 26 3.75 0.18 11.18
N LEU A 27 3.83 0.70 9.96
CA LEU A 27 4.42 -0.02 8.83
C LEU A 27 5.92 -0.25 9.01
N MET A 28 6.68 0.76 9.44
CA MET A 28 8.12 0.62 9.70
C MET A 28 8.40 -0.35 10.85
N HIS A 29 7.57 -0.32 11.90
CA HIS A 29 7.65 -1.28 13.00
C HIS A 29 7.40 -2.71 12.50
N ALA A 30 6.35 -2.92 11.71
CA ALA A 30 6.01 -4.23 11.16
C ALA A 30 7.14 -4.78 10.28
N ILE A 31 7.66 -3.97 9.34
CA ILE A 31 8.79 -4.35 8.48
C ILE A 31 10.00 -4.75 9.32
N GLY A 32 10.39 -3.92 10.29
CA GLY A 32 11.52 -4.23 11.18
C GLY A 32 11.32 -5.51 11.99
N ALA A 33 10.11 -5.73 12.51
CA ALA A 33 9.76 -6.92 13.27
C ALA A 33 9.82 -8.22 12.44
N THR A 34 9.67 -8.14 11.11
CA THR A 34 9.80 -9.32 10.24
C THR A 34 11.24 -9.83 10.11
N GLY A 35 12.24 -8.95 10.28
CA GLY A 35 13.64 -9.26 9.96
C GLY A 35 13.90 -9.55 8.48
N ALA A 36 12.98 -9.18 7.58
CA ALA A 36 13.13 -9.41 6.15
C ALA A 36 14.32 -8.62 5.58
N THR A 37 15.13 -9.30 4.76
CA THR A 37 16.23 -8.66 4.03
C THR A 37 15.78 -8.08 2.69
N ARG A 38 14.68 -8.62 2.14
CA ARG A 38 14.07 -8.18 0.88
C ARG A 38 12.58 -7.85 1.09
N VAL A 39 12.15 -6.70 0.60
CA VAL A 39 10.78 -6.19 0.72
C VAL A 39 10.22 -5.82 -0.66
N ILE A 40 9.07 -6.39 -1.01
CA ILE A 40 8.38 -6.10 -2.28
C ILE A 40 7.15 -5.25 -1.99
N VAL A 41 7.03 -4.09 -2.62
CA VAL A 41 5.95 -3.12 -2.39
C VAL A 41 4.97 -3.13 -3.55
N THR A 42 3.67 -3.27 -3.29
CA THR A 42 2.66 -3.51 -4.34
C THR A 42 1.61 -2.41 -4.50
N HIS A 43 1.30 -1.62 -3.45
CA HIS A 43 0.25 -0.60 -3.48
C HIS A 43 0.64 0.66 -2.69
N GLY A 44 -0.08 1.76 -2.93
CA GLY A 44 0.15 3.07 -2.31
C GLY A 44 1.29 3.84 -2.98
N HIS A 45 1.98 4.68 -2.21
CA HIS A 45 3.13 5.46 -2.69
C HIS A 45 4.38 4.57 -2.81
N VAL A 46 4.37 3.66 -3.79
CA VAL A 46 5.38 2.61 -3.98
C VAL A 46 6.80 3.18 -4.08
N ASP A 47 7.02 4.18 -4.94
CA ASP A 47 8.34 4.77 -5.17
C ASP A 47 8.96 5.38 -3.91
N VAL A 48 8.14 6.09 -3.13
CA VAL A 48 8.58 6.71 -1.87
C VAL A 48 8.99 5.63 -0.88
N MET A 49 8.21 4.56 -0.78
CA MET A 49 8.50 3.42 0.10
C MET A 49 9.79 2.71 -0.31
N VAL A 50 9.92 2.37 -1.60
CA VAL A 50 11.08 1.65 -2.13
C VAL A 50 12.35 2.46 -1.88
N ARG A 51 12.36 3.75 -2.25
CA ARG A 51 13.51 4.63 -2.01
C ARG A 51 13.90 4.65 -0.53
N TRP A 52 12.92 4.83 0.36
CA TRP A 52 13.17 4.90 1.80
C TRP A 52 13.75 3.61 2.40
N LEU A 53 13.26 2.45 1.95
CA LEU A 53 13.77 1.16 2.42
C LEU A 53 15.19 0.89 1.89
N LEU A 54 15.48 1.28 0.64
CA LEU A 54 16.83 1.22 0.07
C LEU A 54 17.82 2.10 0.85
N GLU A 55 17.44 3.33 1.20
CA GLU A 55 18.26 4.23 2.04
C GLU A 55 18.57 3.66 3.43
N ARG A 56 17.75 2.72 3.91
CA ARG A 56 17.95 1.99 5.17
C ARG A 56 18.72 0.69 5.01
N GLY A 57 19.19 0.38 3.81
CA GLY A 57 20.01 -0.80 3.51
C GLY A 57 19.21 -2.09 3.30
N LEU A 58 17.90 -2.01 3.09
CA LEU A 58 17.09 -3.15 2.70
C LEU A 58 17.07 -3.29 1.18
N ASP A 59 16.98 -4.53 0.67
CA ASP A 59 16.70 -4.79 -0.74
C ASP A 59 15.20 -4.56 -0.98
N ALA A 60 14.83 -3.47 -1.65
CA ALA A 60 13.42 -3.13 -1.88
C ALA A 60 13.12 -2.92 -3.36
N SER A 61 11.97 -3.43 -3.82
CA SER A 61 11.52 -3.28 -5.20
C SER A 61 10.00 -3.16 -5.29
N ALA A 62 9.52 -2.47 -6.33
CA ALA A 62 8.11 -2.47 -6.69
C ALA A 62 7.68 -3.83 -7.26
N PHE A 63 6.41 -4.19 -7.07
CA PHE A 63 5.77 -5.28 -7.80
C PHE A 63 5.02 -4.70 -8.99
N SER A 64 5.42 -5.11 -10.20
CA SER A 64 4.70 -4.75 -11.41
C SER A 64 3.52 -5.71 -11.61
N THR A 65 2.30 -5.22 -11.50
CA THR A 65 1.08 -5.97 -11.81
C THR A 65 0.50 -5.54 -13.15
N GLU A 66 0.03 -6.50 -13.94
CA GLU A 66 -0.69 -6.24 -15.20
C GLU A 66 -2.10 -5.66 -14.99
N TYR A 67 -2.61 -5.70 -13.76
CA TYR A 67 -3.86 -5.06 -13.37
C TYR A 67 -3.57 -3.62 -12.96
N GLY A 68 -4.16 -2.68 -13.70
CA GLY A 68 -3.86 -1.26 -13.69
C GLY A 68 -3.84 -0.62 -12.30
N THR A 69 -2.86 0.24 -12.13
CA THR A 69 -2.83 1.34 -11.17
C THR A 69 -4.09 2.18 -11.34
N ASP A 70 -5.01 2.11 -10.39
CA ASP A 70 -6.00 3.17 -10.26
C ASP A 70 -5.25 4.47 -9.93
N GLU A 71 -5.20 5.32 -10.95
CA GLU A 71 -4.99 6.77 -11.03
C GLU A 71 -4.28 7.42 -9.82
N ASP A 72 -2.95 7.62 -9.94
CA ASP A 72 -2.32 8.97 -9.89
C ASP A 72 -0.79 8.97 -9.67
N ASP A 73 -0.13 7.85 -9.33
CA ASP A 73 1.20 7.96 -8.71
C ASP A 73 2.45 7.47 -9.48
N ASN A 74 2.38 6.69 -10.58
CA ASN A 74 3.61 6.06 -11.12
C ASN A 74 3.72 5.96 -12.67
N VAL A 75 3.31 6.98 -13.41
CA VAL A 75 3.45 6.97 -14.88
C VAL A 75 4.91 7.18 -15.34
N ALA A 76 5.68 8.00 -14.62
CA ALA A 76 6.97 8.51 -15.14
C ALA A 76 8.12 7.47 -15.15
N LEU A 77 8.10 6.45 -14.30
CA LEU A 77 9.21 5.48 -14.21
C LEU A 77 9.00 4.25 -15.10
N ASN A 78 7.75 3.84 -15.34
CA ASN A 78 7.42 2.72 -16.21
C ASN A 78 7.86 3.00 -17.67
N GLU A 79 7.74 4.24 -18.13
CA GLU A 79 8.28 4.66 -19.43
C GLU A 79 9.82 4.60 -19.47
N ALA A 80 10.49 4.99 -18.38
CA ALA A 80 11.96 4.99 -18.31
C ALA A 80 12.57 3.58 -18.26
N ILE A 81 11.88 2.62 -17.64
CA ILE A 81 12.30 1.20 -17.60
C ILE A 81 12.05 0.54 -18.97
N ALA A 82 10.87 0.74 -19.57
CA ALA A 82 10.56 0.22 -20.91
C ALA A 82 11.51 0.79 -21.99
N PHE A 83 11.93 2.05 -21.85
CA PHE A 83 12.92 2.64 -22.76
C PHE A 83 14.31 2.00 -22.62
N LYS A 84 14.72 1.61 -21.41
CA LYS A 84 16.02 0.95 -21.19
C LYS A 84 16.04 -0.49 -21.70
N GLU A 85 14.91 -1.21 -21.63
CA GLU A 85 14.84 -2.59 -22.12
C GLU A 85 14.70 -2.70 -23.65
N SER A 86 14.23 -1.65 -24.33
CA SER A 86 14.10 -1.64 -25.80
C SER A 86 15.40 -1.31 -26.56
N HIS A 87 16.47 -0.95 -25.84
CA HIS A 87 17.75 -0.51 -26.41
C HIS A 87 18.96 -1.30 -25.90
N ALA A 88 18.72 -2.48 -25.32
CA ALA A 88 19.74 -3.48 -24.96
C ALA A 88 19.58 -4.73 -25.85
#